data_AF-A0A926WPG8-F1
#
_entry.id   AF-A0A926WPG8-F1
#
_cell.length_a   1.000
_cell.length_b   1.000
_cell.length_c   1.000
_cell.angle_alpha   90.00
_cell.angle_beta   90.00
_cell.angle_gamma   90.00
#
_symmetry.space_group_name_H-M   'P 1'
#
loop_
_entity.id
_entity.type
_entity.pdbx_description
1 polymer ?
#
loop_
_entity_poly.entity_id
_entity_poly.type
_entity_poly.pdbx_seq_one_letter_code
_entity_poly.pdbx_strand_id
1 'polypeptide(L)'
;MSLCINPVCIQPNHPDNDENRFCQSCGSQLELLGRYRVMRLLSDKTGFSKVYEAYEQDTPKILKVLKEQLANNAKAVELFQQEVNVLGQLHHPGIPNVDSYFQYQTRNGLTLHCIAMEKIEGPNLEQWLKQQQNRPISQAQAIAWLKQLAEILAVVHDQQYLHRDIKPSNIMIRPDGQLVLIDFGTAREVTRTYLANGGGMTAITSSGYSPLEQMNGQSVVQSDFFALGRTFIFLITGQQPWEINDILHWRNHATNIAPLLLNLIDWLIAPEVKNRPANAQQILQKLAEIDCQPTGTTPATVNVIGIPRTAQLPQPTTNKTLLTQEKQPEKVPLLALFAALLVSLGIVSLVALATKTTKFAASANYGQAPERKGKVDYFPYEEGKDSQGRVAEFNIAVLSVEYKWLLGSNFQIKYNDKIISLDLLRSNLEQEGIQKLMENPSEIISVGTASCEGKVTAEQRRALERSQQIQLLAKKLFNNTPSVKGYRLLNLGQFQRVDCQANQDSTAYQRSIIIIGVKKQSEGVILDEALRDRLEKKPFADFKLEDYSLGSVENFKTIPNIL
;
A
#
# COMPACT_ATOMS: atom_id res chain seq x y z
N MET A 1 13.12 14.63 15.37
CA MET A 1 12.40 15.81 14.85
C MET A 1 11.56 15.41 13.67
N SER A 2 10.25 15.50 13.86
CA SER A 2 9.24 15.08 12.91
C SER A 2 8.96 16.22 11.92
N LEU A 3 9.01 15.91 10.63
CA LEU A 3 8.95 16.88 9.55
C LEU A 3 7.53 16.97 8.98
N CYS A 4 6.98 18.18 8.97
CA CYS A 4 5.71 18.44 8.29
C CYS A 4 5.89 18.46 6.77
N ILE A 5 5.15 17.61 6.05
CA ILE A 5 5.17 17.57 4.58
C ILE A 5 4.27 18.61 3.89
N ASN A 6 3.62 19.51 4.64
CA ASN A 6 2.81 20.58 4.05
C ASN A 6 3.75 21.60 3.36
N PRO A 7 3.67 21.78 2.02
CA PRO A 7 4.62 22.61 1.27
C PRO A 7 4.53 24.12 1.58
N VAL A 8 3.46 24.59 2.24
CA VAL A 8 3.32 25.99 2.68
C VAL A 8 3.55 26.18 4.19
N CYS A 9 4.08 25.17 4.89
CA CYS A 9 4.44 25.30 6.29
C CYS A 9 5.67 26.20 6.44
N ILE A 10 5.56 27.25 7.27
CA ILE A 10 6.63 28.23 7.49
C ILE A 10 7.81 27.61 8.25
N GLN A 11 7.54 26.73 9.22
CA GLN A 11 8.55 26.02 10.00
C GLN A 11 8.21 24.51 10.05
N PRO A 12 8.53 23.74 8.99
CA PRO A 12 8.13 22.34 8.89
C PRO A 12 8.90 21.42 9.86
N ASN A 13 10.07 21.84 10.34
CA ASN A 13 10.85 21.20 11.41
C ASN A 13 10.73 21.99 12.73
N HIS A 14 9.50 22.26 13.19
CA HIS A 14 9.30 22.90 14.50
C HIS A 14 9.79 21.96 15.61
N PRO A 15 10.53 22.42 16.64
CA PRO A 15 11.13 21.56 17.66
C PRO A 15 10.12 20.61 18.31
N ASP A 16 8.99 21.15 18.75
CA ASP A 16 7.94 20.42 19.46
C ASP A 16 7.11 19.48 18.55
N ASN A 17 7.45 19.35 17.26
CA ASN A 17 6.76 18.42 16.37
C ASN A 17 6.88 16.97 16.84
N ASP A 18 7.97 16.55 17.50
CA ASP A 18 8.18 15.15 17.88
C ASP A 18 7.11 14.59 18.83
N GLU A 19 6.69 15.39 19.82
CA GLU A 19 5.71 14.97 20.82
C GLU A 19 4.26 15.18 20.35
N ASN A 20 4.06 15.88 19.23
CA ASN A 20 2.76 16.33 18.76
C ASN A 20 2.22 15.55 17.55
N ARG A 21 0.88 15.49 17.43
CA ARG A 21 0.19 14.88 16.26
C ARG A 21 0.03 15.86 15.09
N PHE A 22 0.07 17.15 15.39
CA PHE A 22 -0.08 18.23 14.43
C PHE A 22 1.18 19.11 14.46
N CYS A 23 1.57 19.62 13.30
CA CYS A 23 2.68 20.54 13.15
C CYS A 23 2.37 21.84 13.88
N GLN A 24 3.21 22.23 14.83
CA GLN A 24 2.96 23.43 15.65
C GLN A 24 3.00 24.73 14.84
N SER A 25 3.66 24.72 13.68
CA SER A 25 3.70 25.87 12.76
C SER A 25 2.45 26.05 11.88
N CYS A 26 1.73 24.97 11.52
CA CYS A 26 0.63 25.06 10.52
C CYS A 26 -0.59 24.16 10.77
N GLY A 27 -0.65 23.44 11.90
CA GLY A 27 -1.77 22.57 12.27
C GLY A 27 -2.03 21.38 11.34
N SER A 28 -1.12 21.07 10.42
CA SER A 28 -1.22 19.89 9.53
C SER A 28 -0.73 18.64 10.26
N GLN A 29 -1.31 17.48 10.00
CA GLN A 29 -0.91 16.22 10.64
C GLN A 29 0.56 15.87 10.35
N LEU A 30 1.21 15.29 11.36
CA LEU A 30 2.57 14.74 11.31
C LEU A 30 2.58 13.21 11.22
N GLU A 31 1.47 12.56 11.60
CA GLU A 31 1.26 11.12 11.57
C GLU A 31 0.22 10.78 10.49
N LEU A 32 0.71 10.56 9.27
CA LEU A 32 -0.13 10.39 8.08
C LEU A 32 -0.87 9.04 8.14
N LEU A 33 -2.19 9.06 7.91
CA LEU A 33 -3.10 7.92 8.10
C LEU A 33 -3.06 7.28 9.50
N GLY A 34 -2.53 7.98 10.52
CA GLY A 34 -2.25 7.37 11.83
C GLY A 34 -1.30 6.16 11.73
N ARG A 35 -0.37 6.18 10.75
CA ARG A 35 0.53 5.07 10.41
C ARG A 35 1.96 5.53 10.14
N TYR A 36 2.15 6.55 9.31
CA TYR A 36 3.47 6.99 8.84
C TYR A 36 3.87 8.34 9.45
N ARG A 37 4.95 8.36 10.23
CA ARG A 37 5.53 9.58 10.78
C ARG A 37 6.74 10.02 9.98
N VAL A 38 6.70 11.20 9.38
CA VAL A 38 7.78 11.69 8.50
C VAL A 38 8.88 12.34 9.34
N MET A 39 10.14 12.00 9.07
CA MET A 39 11.28 12.43 9.89
C MET A 39 12.21 13.40 9.15
N ARG A 40 12.52 13.16 7.87
CA ARG A 40 13.35 14.09 7.08
C ARG A 40 13.13 13.98 5.58
N LEU A 41 13.42 15.07 4.87
CA LEU A 41 13.55 15.07 3.42
C LEU A 41 14.89 14.42 3.05
N LEU A 42 14.86 13.47 2.11
CA LEU A 42 16.04 12.82 1.53
C LEU A 42 16.42 13.44 0.18
N SER A 43 15.42 13.80 -0.64
CA SER A 43 15.62 14.46 -1.94
C SER A 43 14.37 15.22 -2.38
N ASP A 44 14.53 16.42 -2.90
CA ASP A 44 13.51 17.17 -3.66
C ASP A 44 13.80 17.22 -5.17
N LYS A 45 14.92 16.65 -5.62
CA LYS A 45 15.40 16.70 -7.01
C LYS A 45 15.01 15.47 -7.83
N THR A 46 14.52 14.41 -7.19
CA THR A 46 14.19 13.12 -7.83
C THR A 46 12.91 13.23 -8.66
N GLY A 47 13.04 13.57 -9.94
CA GLY A 47 11.95 13.58 -10.91
C GLY A 47 10.77 14.45 -10.47
N PHE A 48 9.56 13.86 -10.50
CA PHE A 48 8.30 14.52 -10.14
C PHE A 48 7.99 14.54 -8.65
N SER A 49 8.87 14.00 -7.79
CA SER A 49 8.56 13.73 -6.38
C SER A 49 9.56 14.37 -5.42
N LYS A 50 9.09 14.60 -4.19
CA LYS A 50 9.91 14.78 -3.00
C LYS A 50 9.96 13.43 -2.28
N VAL A 51 11.14 12.99 -1.88
CA VAL A 51 11.40 11.69 -1.24
C VAL A 51 11.79 11.95 0.21
N TYR A 52 11.09 11.32 1.13
CA TYR A 52 11.28 11.48 2.57
C TYR A 52 11.59 10.15 3.24
N GLU A 53 12.31 10.21 4.35
CA GLU A 53 12.36 9.13 5.33
C GLU A 53 11.18 9.29 6.29
N ALA A 54 10.41 8.21 6.43
CA ALA A 54 9.30 8.09 7.35
C ALA A 54 9.44 6.82 8.19
N TYR A 55 8.64 6.68 9.23
CA TYR A 55 8.59 5.49 10.08
C TYR A 55 7.15 5.02 10.24
N GLU A 56 6.95 3.71 10.13
CA GLU A 56 5.76 3.01 10.60
C GLU A 56 6.11 2.36 11.95
N GLN A 57 5.62 2.94 13.06
CA GLN A 57 6.12 2.60 14.40
C GLN A 57 7.66 2.73 14.42
N ASP A 58 8.41 1.65 14.64
CA ASP A 58 9.87 1.63 14.61
C ASP A 58 10.45 1.16 13.26
N THR A 59 9.61 0.78 12.30
CA THR A 59 10.05 0.30 10.97
C THR A 59 10.28 1.48 10.02
N PRO A 60 11.49 1.66 9.48
CA PRO A 60 11.77 2.77 8.58
C PRO A 60 11.20 2.52 7.18
N LYS A 61 10.68 3.58 6.55
CA LYS A 61 9.98 3.58 5.26
C LYS A 61 10.47 4.74 4.40
N ILE A 62 10.32 4.60 3.08
CA ILE A 62 10.41 5.71 2.14
C ILE A 62 9.00 6.22 1.85
N LEU A 63 8.82 7.53 1.98
CA LEU A 63 7.61 8.22 1.56
C LEU A 63 7.94 9.09 0.34
N LYS A 64 7.50 8.69 -0.85
CA LYS A 64 7.48 9.58 -2.02
C LYS A 64 6.22 10.44 -1.95
N VAL A 65 6.35 11.73 -2.22
CA VAL A 65 5.23 12.68 -2.33
C VAL A 65 5.32 13.39 -3.67
N LEU A 66 4.27 13.34 -4.48
CA LEU A 66 4.22 14.06 -5.76
C LEU A 66 4.31 15.58 -5.51
N LYS A 67 5.17 16.27 -6.27
CA LYS A 67 5.37 17.72 -6.13
C LYS A 67 4.06 18.48 -6.32
N GLU A 68 3.84 19.49 -5.48
CA GLU A 68 2.58 20.25 -5.40
C GLU A 68 2.16 20.91 -6.72
N GLN A 69 3.11 21.30 -7.59
CA GLN A 69 2.82 21.86 -8.91
C GLN A 69 2.19 20.80 -9.86
N LEU A 70 2.39 19.52 -9.58
CA LEU A 70 1.94 18.38 -10.38
C LEU A 70 0.74 17.64 -9.76
N ALA A 71 0.34 17.96 -8.53
CA ALA A 71 -0.76 17.29 -7.82
C ALA A 71 -2.11 17.36 -8.55
N ASN A 72 -2.36 18.45 -9.30
CA ASN A 72 -3.58 18.59 -10.12
C ASN A 72 -3.40 18.14 -11.59
N ASN A 73 -2.20 17.69 -11.98
CA ASN A 73 -1.95 17.17 -13.32
C ASN A 73 -2.31 15.68 -13.37
N ALA A 74 -3.46 15.36 -13.96
CA ALA A 74 -3.98 13.99 -14.04
C ALA A 74 -2.96 12.99 -14.62
N LYS A 75 -2.15 13.39 -15.61
CA LYS A 75 -1.13 12.51 -16.21
C LYS A 75 0.05 12.26 -15.27
N ALA A 76 0.46 13.26 -14.49
CA ALA A 76 1.50 13.10 -13.47
C ALA A 76 1.01 12.21 -12.32
N VAL A 77 -0.25 12.36 -11.88
CA VAL A 77 -0.89 11.50 -10.88
C VAL A 77 -1.01 10.06 -11.38
N GLU A 78 -1.40 9.85 -12.65
CA GLU A 78 -1.48 8.53 -13.28
C GLU A 78 -0.11 7.84 -13.31
N LEU A 79 0.96 8.52 -13.74
CA LEU A 79 2.31 7.95 -13.71
C LEU A 79 2.78 7.65 -12.27
N PHE A 80 2.42 8.48 -11.31
CA PHE A 80 2.76 8.26 -9.90
C PHE A 80 2.03 7.06 -9.31
N GLN A 81 0.74 6.88 -9.64
CA GLN A 81 -0.01 5.65 -9.32
C GLN A 81 0.54 4.42 -10.04
N GLN A 82 1.05 4.59 -11.27
CA GLN A 82 1.62 3.49 -12.06
C GLN A 82 2.82 2.84 -11.34
N GLU A 83 3.66 3.61 -10.63
CA GLU A 83 4.76 3.03 -9.84
C GLU A 83 4.25 2.01 -8.80
N VAL A 84 3.15 2.33 -8.11
CA VAL A 84 2.53 1.42 -7.13
C VAL A 84 1.94 0.19 -7.79
N ASN A 85 1.28 0.36 -8.93
CA ASN A 85 0.71 -0.76 -9.68
C ASN A 85 1.79 -1.70 -10.21
N VAL A 86 2.94 -1.18 -10.65
CA VAL A 86 4.09 -1.98 -11.10
C VAL A 86 4.71 -2.72 -9.92
N LEU A 87 5.07 -2.01 -8.84
CA LEU A 87 5.68 -2.63 -7.65
C LEU A 87 4.76 -3.68 -7.01
N GLY A 88 3.44 -3.46 -6.98
CA GLY A 88 2.47 -4.41 -6.42
C GLY A 88 2.31 -5.73 -7.20
N GLN A 89 2.87 -5.82 -8.41
CA GLN A 89 2.91 -7.07 -9.20
C GLN A 89 4.27 -7.78 -9.09
N LEU A 90 5.32 -7.10 -8.63
CA LEU A 90 6.70 -7.59 -8.65
C LEU A 90 7.11 -8.14 -7.28
N HIS A 91 7.41 -9.44 -7.21
CA HIS A 91 7.77 -10.13 -5.98
C HIS A 91 9.19 -10.70 -6.07
N HIS A 92 10.19 -9.97 -5.55
CA HIS A 92 11.59 -10.39 -5.56
C HIS A 92 12.38 -9.65 -4.45
N PRO A 93 13.32 -10.28 -3.72
CA PRO A 93 14.09 -9.59 -2.66
C PRO A 93 14.93 -8.40 -3.15
N GLY A 94 15.29 -8.41 -4.43
CA GLY A 94 15.96 -7.31 -5.14
C GLY A 94 15.02 -6.24 -5.72
N ILE A 95 13.75 -6.19 -5.28
CA ILE A 95 12.77 -5.17 -5.65
C ILE A 95 12.09 -4.67 -4.34
N PRO A 96 11.94 -3.35 -4.11
CA PRO A 96 11.32 -2.83 -2.88
C PRO A 96 9.84 -3.20 -2.79
N ASN A 97 9.39 -3.59 -1.59
CA ASN A 97 7.96 -3.77 -1.33
C ASN A 97 7.24 -2.41 -1.27
N VAL A 98 6.11 -2.27 -1.95
CA VAL A 98 5.24 -1.08 -1.82
C VAL A 98 4.17 -1.33 -0.74
N ASP A 99 3.99 -0.38 0.18
CA ASP A 99 3.02 -0.53 1.27
C ASP A 99 1.65 0.03 0.92
N SER A 100 1.61 1.26 0.40
CA SER A 100 0.35 1.96 0.12
C SER A 100 0.53 3.21 -0.72
N TYR A 101 -0.36 3.38 -1.70
CA TYR A 101 -0.70 4.69 -2.26
C TYR A 101 -1.78 5.37 -1.39
N PHE A 102 -1.66 6.67 -1.14
CA PHE A 102 -2.73 7.44 -0.50
C PHE A 102 -2.71 8.92 -0.89
N GLN A 103 -3.84 9.59 -0.64
CA GLN A 103 -3.95 11.04 -0.68
C GLN A 103 -3.99 11.60 0.74
N TYR A 104 -3.22 12.66 0.99
CA TYR A 104 -3.20 13.39 2.24
C TYR A 104 -3.65 14.84 2.00
N GLN A 105 -4.66 15.31 2.73
CA GLN A 105 -5.08 16.71 2.66
C GLN A 105 -4.43 17.51 3.79
N THR A 106 -3.70 18.57 3.45
CA THR A 106 -3.09 19.48 4.44
C THR A 106 -4.15 20.33 5.15
N ARG A 107 -3.78 20.99 6.26
CA ARG A 107 -4.70 21.87 7.02
C ARG A 107 -5.30 23.01 6.17
N ASN A 108 -4.58 23.47 5.16
CA ASN A 108 -5.00 24.50 4.21
C ASN A 108 -5.63 23.94 2.92
N GLY A 109 -6.02 22.66 2.91
CA GLY A 109 -6.83 22.06 1.84
C GLY A 109 -6.07 21.49 0.64
N LEU A 110 -4.74 21.60 0.59
CA LEU A 110 -3.94 21.04 -0.51
C LEU A 110 -3.95 19.52 -0.45
N THR A 111 -4.23 18.87 -1.58
CA THR A 111 -4.12 17.41 -1.72
C THR A 111 -2.73 17.03 -2.16
N LEU A 112 -2.02 16.26 -1.34
CA LEU A 112 -0.75 15.65 -1.65
C LEU A 112 -0.98 14.18 -2.00
N HIS A 113 -0.31 13.69 -3.05
CA HIS A 113 -0.33 12.28 -3.42
C HIS A 113 0.94 11.62 -2.87
N CYS A 114 0.78 10.51 -2.17
CA CYS A 114 1.84 9.86 -1.40
C CYS A 114 1.95 8.37 -1.75
N ILE A 115 3.18 7.84 -1.74
CA ILE A 115 3.48 6.42 -1.81
C ILE A 115 4.40 6.09 -0.63
N ALA A 116 3.96 5.20 0.24
CA ALA A 116 4.82 4.56 1.24
C ALA A 116 5.34 3.22 0.69
N MET A 117 6.62 2.96 0.88
CA MET A 117 7.33 1.77 0.44
C MET A 117 8.48 1.43 1.38
N GLU A 118 9.04 0.23 1.25
CA GLU A 118 10.22 -0.24 1.96
C GLU A 118 11.39 0.75 1.82
N LYS A 119 12.06 1.04 2.94
CA LYS A 119 13.37 1.69 2.92
C LYS A 119 14.45 0.63 2.79
N ILE A 120 15.17 0.65 1.68
CA ILE A 120 16.36 -0.17 1.51
C ILE A 120 17.50 0.46 2.33
N GLU A 121 18.19 -0.38 3.11
CA GLU A 121 19.37 0.04 3.85
C GLU A 121 20.64 -0.09 3.00
N GLY A 122 21.59 0.82 3.20
CA GLY A 122 22.85 0.88 2.46
C GLY A 122 22.90 1.99 1.41
N PRO A 123 24.06 2.20 0.77
CA PRO A 123 24.24 3.18 -0.31
C PRO A 123 23.68 2.68 -1.65
N ASN A 124 23.45 3.60 -2.60
CA ASN A 124 23.37 3.21 -4.00
C ASN A 124 24.76 2.93 -4.60
N LEU A 125 24.86 2.21 -5.71
CA LEU A 125 26.14 1.80 -6.29
C LEU A 125 27.00 2.99 -6.74
N GLU A 126 26.40 4.13 -7.08
CA GLU A 126 27.14 5.37 -7.36
C GLU A 126 27.83 5.91 -6.09
N GLN A 127 27.12 5.95 -4.96
CA GLN A 127 27.64 6.35 -3.65
C GLN A 127 28.66 5.34 -3.13
N TRP A 128 28.39 4.04 -3.29
CA TRP A 128 29.28 2.96 -2.88
C TRP A 128 30.61 3.03 -3.62
N LEU A 129 30.60 3.21 -4.96
CA LEU A 129 31.84 3.29 -5.73
C LEU A 129 32.66 4.55 -5.35
N LYS A 130 31.99 5.67 -5.07
CA LYS A 130 32.63 6.88 -4.53
C LYS A 130 33.25 6.64 -3.14
N GLN A 131 32.61 5.88 -2.27
CA GLN A 131 33.18 5.45 -0.99
C GLN A 131 34.42 4.57 -1.20
N GLN A 132 34.44 3.73 -2.24
CA GLN A 132 35.62 2.98 -2.69
C GLN A 132 36.65 3.83 -3.47
N GLN A 133 36.60 5.16 -3.40
CA GLN A 133 37.50 6.09 -4.12
C GLN A 133 37.47 5.91 -5.65
N ASN A 134 36.30 5.56 -6.21
CA ASN A 134 36.10 5.19 -7.62
C ASN A 134 36.98 4.00 -8.10
N ARG A 135 37.46 3.14 -7.20
CA ARG A 135 38.19 1.93 -7.58
C ARG A 135 37.26 0.96 -8.32
N PRO A 136 37.66 0.43 -9.50
CA PRO A 136 36.92 -0.60 -10.20
C PRO A 136 36.59 -1.82 -9.34
N ILE A 137 35.39 -2.39 -9.55
CA ILE A 137 35.03 -3.68 -8.95
C ILE A 137 35.80 -4.84 -9.62
N SER A 138 36.02 -5.92 -8.88
CA SER A 138 36.66 -7.13 -9.41
C SER A 138 35.74 -7.87 -10.39
N GLN A 139 36.32 -8.69 -11.27
CA GLN A 139 35.55 -9.57 -12.17
C GLN A 139 34.54 -10.44 -11.41
N ALA A 140 34.93 -11.05 -10.29
CA ALA A 140 34.03 -11.88 -9.49
C ALA A 140 32.84 -11.09 -8.95
N GLN A 141 33.09 -9.85 -8.47
CA GLN A 141 32.02 -8.96 -8.02
C GLN A 141 31.10 -8.54 -9.16
N ALA A 142 31.68 -8.26 -10.34
CA ALA A 142 30.94 -7.89 -11.54
C ALA A 142 30.02 -9.02 -12.03
N ILE A 143 30.51 -10.26 -12.07
CA ILE A 143 29.72 -11.46 -12.40
C ILE A 143 28.57 -11.64 -11.40
N ALA A 144 28.86 -11.60 -10.10
CA ALA A 144 27.85 -11.78 -9.05
C ALA A 144 26.75 -10.72 -9.10
N TRP A 145 27.09 -9.45 -9.32
CA TRP A 145 26.13 -8.37 -9.43
C TRP A 145 25.36 -8.38 -10.76
N LEU A 146 26.00 -8.72 -11.88
CA LEU A 146 25.31 -8.82 -13.18
C LEU A 146 24.28 -9.95 -13.16
N LYS A 147 24.60 -11.07 -12.47
CA LYS A 147 23.67 -12.17 -12.23
C LYS A 147 22.44 -11.72 -11.44
N GLN A 148 22.62 -11.11 -10.27
CA GLN A 148 21.49 -10.61 -9.45
C GLN A 148 20.61 -9.62 -10.22
N LEU A 149 21.21 -8.69 -10.98
CA LEU A 149 20.44 -7.73 -11.77
C LEU A 149 19.74 -8.36 -12.97
N ALA A 150 20.32 -9.38 -13.61
CA ALA A 150 19.64 -10.15 -14.65
C ALA A 150 18.47 -10.99 -14.08
N GLU A 151 18.62 -11.56 -12.88
CA GLU A 151 17.53 -12.23 -12.15
C GLU A 151 16.38 -11.25 -11.82
N ILE A 152 16.70 -10.05 -11.31
CA ILE A 152 15.72 -8.98 -11.08
C ILE A 152 15.00 -8.59 -12.38
N LEU A 153 15.74 -8.35 -13.47
CA LEU A 153 15.14 -7.96 -14.75
C LEU A 153 14.29 -9.08 -15.37
N ALA A 154 14.63 -10.36 -15.15
CA ALA A 154 13.79 -11.47 -15.57
C ALA A 154 12.38 -11.36 -14.96
N VAL A 155 12.27 -11.03 -13.66
CA VAL A 155 10.97 -10.83 -12.98
C VAL A 155 10.23 -9.62 -13.53
N VAL A 156 10.93 -8.49 -13.76
CA VAL A 156 10.32 -7.26 -14.32
C VAL A 156 9.78 -7.50 -15.74
N HIS A 157 10.56 -8.17 -16.58
CA HIS A 157 10.24 -8.39 -17.99
C HIS A 157 9.19 -9.51 -18.20
N ASP A 158 9.15 -10.52 -17.32
CA ASP A 158 8.11 -11.56 -17.33
C ASP A 158 6.72 -10.96 -17.12
N GLN A 159 6.58 -10.04 -16.16
CA GLN A 159 5.37 -9.23 -15.91
C GLN A 159 5.13 -8.15 -16.98
N GLN A 160 5.77 -8.24 -18.14
CA GLN A 160 5.62 -7.33 -19.28
C GLN A 160 5.91 -5.86 -18.97
N TYR A 161 6.76 -5.57 -17.97
CA TYR A 161 7.24 -4.22 -17.66
C TYR A 161 8.68 -4.01 -18.13
N LEU A 162 9.04 -2.74 -18.34
CA LEU A 162 10.41 -2.24 -18.57
C LEU A 162 10.76 -1.25 -17.47
N HIS A 163 11.98 -1.29 -16.95
CA HIS A 163 12.43 -0.36 -15.90
C HIS A 163 12.73 1.04 -16.47
N ARG A 164 13.46 1.10 -17.59
CA ARG A 164 13.82 2.30 -18.38
C ARG A 164 14.74 3.32 -17.70
N ASP A 165 15.04 3.21 -16.41
CA ASP A 165 16.01 4.08 -15.73
C ASP A 165 17.05 3.30 -14.89
N ILE A 166 17.66 2.27 -15.48
CA ILE A 166 18.71 1.46 -14.84
C ILE A 166 20.03 2.24 -14.87
N LYS A 167 20.57 2.53 -13.68
CA LYS A 167 21.84 3.24 -13.47
C LYS A 167 22.35 3.01 -12.04
N PRO A 168 23.65 3.25 -11.75
CA PRO A 168 24.23 3.05 -10.42
C PRO A 168 23.51 3.79 -9.27
N SER A 169 22.88 4.94 -9.53
CA SER A 169 22.12 5.68 -8.51
C SER A 169 20.75 5.07 -8.18
N ASN A 170 20.23 4.20 -9.04
CA ASN A 170 18.96 3.48 -8.88
C ASN A 170 19.16 2.00 -8.50
N ILE A 171 20.37 1.59 -8.11
CA ILE A 171 20.66 0.25 -7.61
C ILE A 171 21.28 0.42 -6.22
N MET A 172 20.63 -0.11 -5.20
CA MET A 172 21.09 -0.09 -3.80
C MET A 172 21.75 -1.40 -3.42
N ILE A 173 22.74 -1.35 -2.54
CA ILE A 173 23.40 -2.53 -1.97
C ILE A 173 23.13 -2.62 -0.47
N ARG A 174 22.47 -3.71 -0.06
CA ARG A 174 22.21 -4.03 1.34
C ARG A 174 23.50 -4.43 2.08
N PRO A 175 23.54 -4.37 3.43
CA PRO A 175 24.71 -4.77 4.21
C PRO A 175 25.16 -6.23 4.02
N ASP A 176 24.27 -7.11 3.57
CA ASP A 176 24.55 -8.52 3.25
C ASP A 176 25.08 -8.72 1.81
N GLY A 177 25.22 -7.65 1.03
CA GLY A 177 25.69 -7.66 -0.35
C GLY A 177 24.61 -7.90 -1.42
N GLN A 178 23.33 -8.02 -1.03
CA GLN A 178 22.24 -8.11 -2.00
C GLN A 178 21.97 -6.78 -2.69
N LEU A 179 21.76 -6.83 -4.01
CA LEU A 179 21.35 -5.68 -4.80
C LEU A 179 19.83 -5.53 -4.86
N VAL A 180 19.37 -4.28 -4.80
CA VAL A 180 17.97 -3.90 -4.95
C VAL A 180 17.85 -2.83 -6.03
N LEU A 181 17.07 -3.10 -7.08
CA LEU A 181 16.73 -2.13 -8.12
C LEU A 181 15.59 -1.24 -7.62
N ILE A 182 15.76 0.08 -7.68
CA ILE A 182 14.81 1.06 -7.14
C ILE A 182 14.35 2.08 -8.20
N ASP A 183 13.29 2.83 -7.88
CA ASP A 183 12.72 3.93 -8.67
C ASP A 183 11.99 3.52 -9.97
N PHE A 184 10.93 2.71 -9.78
CA PHE A 184 10.02 2.27 -10.85
C PHE A 184 9.07 3.38 -11.34
N GLY A 185 9.25 4.64 -10.91
CA GLY A 185 8.48 5.80 -11.37
C GLY A 185 8.59 6.10 -12.88
N THR A 186 9.54 5.46 -13.57
CA THR A 186 9.68 5.53 -15.03
C THR A 186 9.23 4.26 -15.75
N ALA A 187 8.84 3.20 -15.02
CA ALA A 187 8.55 1.89 -15.59
C ALA A 187 7.30 1.89 -16.47
N ARG A 188 7.27 1.04 -17.51
CA ARG A 188 6.13 0.95 -18.46
C ARG A 188 5.89 -0.44 -18.99
N GLU A 189 4.63 -0.72 -19.32
CA GLU A 189 4.19 -1.96 -19.96
C GLU A 189 4.73 -2.04 -21.41
N VAL A 190 5.30 -3.18 -21.79
CA VAL A 190 5.96 -3.42 -23.10
C VAL A 190 5.01 -3.17 -24.27
N THR A 191 3.73 -3.50 -24.10
CA THR A 191 2.66 -3.34 -25.10
C THR A 191 2.24 -1.88 -25.33
N ARG A 192 2.58 -0.96 -24.41
CA ARG A 192 2.19 0.46 -24.49
C ARG A 192 3.29 1.32 -25.08
N THR A 193 3.60 1.10 -26.36
CA THR A 193 4.29 2.08 -27.21
C THR A 193 3.38 3.29 -27.44
N TYR A 194 3.23 4.12 -26.40
CA TYR A 194 2.77 5.50 -26.57
C TYR A 194 3.79 6.24 -27.43
N LEU A 195 3.48 6.33 -28.73
CA LEU A 195 4.03 7.33 -29.63
C LEU A 195 4.06 8.67 -28.87
N ALA A 196 5.19 9.37 -28.91
CA ALA A 196 5.38 10.68 -28.29
C ALA A 196 4.60 11.81 -29.02
N ASN A 197 3.49 11.47 -29.67
CA ASN A 197 2.65 12.36 -30.46
C ASN A 197 1.61 13.04 -29.55
N GLY A 198 1.90 14.27 -29.14
CA GLY A 198 0.87 15.22 -28.66
C GLY A 198 0.71 15.41 -27.15
N GLY A 199 1.71 15.05 -26.33
CA GLY A 199 1.52 14.98 -24.87
C GLY A 199 2.59 15.60 -23.95
N GLY A 200 3.47 16.48 -24.44
CA GLY A 200 4.27 17.42 -23.62
C GLY A 200 5.18 16.86 -22.51
N MET A 201 5.38 15.55 -22.41
CA MET A 201 6.14 14.92 -21.33
C MET A 201 7.38 14.23 -21.89
N THR A 202 8.53 14.76 -21.47
CA THR A 202 9.87 14.55 -22.03
C THR A 202 10.23 13.08 -22.21
N ALA A 203 11.01 12.77 -23.26
CA ALA A 203 11.68 11.48 -23.37
C ALA A 203 12.45 11.19 -22.07
N ILE A 204 12.26 10.01 -21.49
CA ILE A 204 12.94 9.65 -20.24
C ILE A 204 14.35 9.20 -20.60
N THR A 205 15.30 10.13 -20.44
CA THR A 205 16.70 9.95 -20.79
C THR A 205 17.58 10.17 -19.56
N SER A 206 18.38 9.15 -19.24
CA SER A 206 19.47 9.26 -18.27
C SER A 206 20.77 9.41 -19.04
N SER A 207 21.48 10.52 -18.81
CA SER A 207 22.68 10.90 -19.55
C SER A 207 23.74 9.80 -19.53
N GLY A 208 24.10 9.29 -20.70
CA GLY A 208 25.07 8.21 -20.87
C GLY A 208 24.57 6.78 -20.58
N TYR A 209 23.32 6.58 -20.12
CA TYR A 209 22.73 5.27 -19.83
C TYR A 209 21.61 4.87 -20.80
N SER A 210 20.77 5.82 -21.25
CA SER A 210 19.64 5.52 -22.14
C SER A 210 20.10 5.28 -23.59
N PRO A 211 19.64 4.21 -24.26
CA PRO A 211 19.92 3.97 -25.68
C PRO A 211 19.02 4.79 -26.61
N LEU A 212 19.39 4.89 -27.89
CA LEU A 212 18.72 5.72 -28.89
C LEU A 212 17.24 5.35 -29.09
N GLU A 213 16.88 4.07 -29.11
CA GLU A 213 15.48 3.68 -29.28
C GLU A 213 14.61 4.15 -28.10
N GLN A 214 15.14 4.15 -26.87
CA GLN A 214 14.46 4.74 -25.71
C GLN A 214 14.36 6.27 -25.81
N MET A 215 15.41 6.95 -26.29
CA MET A 215 15.36 8.40 -26.53
C MET A 215 14.25 8.76 -27.54
N ASN A 216 14.02 7.89 -28.52
CA ASN A 216 12.95 8.01 -29.52
C ASN A 216 11.56 7.53 -29.02
N GLY A 217 11.44 7.13 -27.75
CA GLY A 217 10.17 6.63 -27.16
C GLY A 217 9.82 5.18 -27.52
N GLN A 218 10.74 4.45 -28.15
CA GLN A 218 10.60 3.06 -28.63
C GLN A 218 11.34 2.07 -27.71
N SER A 219 11.27 2.27 -26.38
CA SER A 219 11.89 1.37 -25.40
C SER A 219 11.41 -0.08 -25.58
N VAL A 220 12.35 -1.02 -25.49
CA VAL A 220 12.12 -2.47 -25.51
C VAL A 220 12.87 -3.15 -24.37
N VAL A 221 12.69 -4.46 -24.18
CA VAL A 221 13.42 -5.30 -23.20
C VAL A 221 14.94 -5.09 -23.31
N GLN A 222 15.45 -5.01 -24.53
CA GLN A 222 16.87 -4.80 -24.84
C GLN A 222 17.37 -3.38 -24.52
N SER A 223 16.48 -2.41 -24.23
CA SER A 223 16.87 -1.08 -23.78
C SER A 223 17.34 -1.09 -22.32
N ASP A 224 16.69 -1.91 -21.47
CA ASP A 224 17.13 -2.13 -20.09
C ASP A 224 18.50 -2.84 -20.05
N PHE A 225 18.74 -3.81 -20.95
CA PHE A 225 20.04 -4.49 -21.04
C PHE A 225 21.18 -3.56 -21.47
N PHE A 226 20.93 -2.61 -22.37
CA PHE A 226 21.92 -1.57 -22.71
C PHE A 226 22.25 -0.70 -21.50
N ALA A 227 21.24 -0.24 -20.76
CA ALA A 227 21.43 0.57 -19.55
C ALA A 227 22.17 -0.21 -18.43
N LEU A 228 21.91 -1.52 -18.31
CA LEU A 228 22.68 -2.44 -17.47
C LEU A 228 24.14 -2.53 -17.93
N GLY A 229 24.41 -2.74 -19.21
CA GLY A 229 25.78 -2.78 -19.74
C GLY A 229 26.56 -1.49 -19.46
N ARG A 230 25.94 -0.32 -19.69
CA ARG A 230 26.52 1.00 -19.37
C ARG A 230 26.76 1.21 -17.87
N THR A 231 25.89 0.66 -17.02
CA THR A 231 26.08 0.59 -15.56
C THR A 231 27.34 -0.21 -15.21
N PHE A 232 27.55 -1.38 -15.83
CA PHE A 232 28.74 -2.20 -15.55
C PHE A 232 30.04 -1.61 -16.08
N ILE A 233 30.04 -0.90 -17.21
CA ILE A 233 31.21 -0.14 -17.67
C ILE A 233 31.67 0.84 -16.59
N PHE A 234 30.77 1.64 -16.00
CA PHE A 234 31.12 2.55 -14.91
C PHE A 234 31.73 1.81 -13.71
N LEU A 235 31.12 0.69 -13.29
CA LEU A 235 31.58 -0.07 -12.12
C LEU A 235 32.96 -0.74 -12.31
N ILE A 236 33.29 -1.21 -13.53
CA ILE A 236 34.57 -1.90 -13.82
C ILE A 236 35.68 -1.00 -14.39
N THR A 237 35.41 0.30 -14.60
CA THR A 237 36.40 1.29 -15.04
C THR A 237 36.60 2.43 -14.04
N GLY A 238 35.61 2.68 -13.18
CA GLY A 238 35.58 3.86 -12.30
C GLY A 238 35.26 5.18 -13.02
N GLN A 239 35.05 5.15 -14.34
CA GLN A 239 34.88 6.34 -15.19
C GLN A 239 33.42 6.53 -15.60
N GLN A 240 32.94 7.77 -15.60
CA GLN A 240 31.53 8.04 -15.88
C GLN A 240 31.21 7.79 -17.36
N PRO A 241 29.99 7.31 -17.70
CA PRO A 241 29.68 6.93 -19.07
C PRO A 241 29.74 8.07 -20.10
N TRP A 242 29.71 9.34 -19.67
CA TRP A 242 29.87 10.53 -20.52
C TRP A 242 31.34 10.98 -20.68
N GLU A 243 32.27 10.47 -19.87
CA GLU A 243 33.72 10.71 -20.03
C GLU A 243 34.29 9.77 -21.12
N ILE A 244 33.67 8.59 -21.25
CA ILE A 244 33.93 7.62 -22.31
C ILE A 244 33.12 8.03 -23.55
N ASN A 245 33.64 9.00 -24.29
CA ASN A 245 33.03 9.56 -25.51
C ASN A 245 32.85 8.56 -26.66
N ASP A 246 33.48 7.38 -26.60
CA ASP A 246 33.37 6.35 -27.63
C ASP A 246 33.11 4.96 -27.01
N ILE A 247 31.98 4.36 -27.43
CA ILE A 247 31.53 3.02 -27.03
C ILE A 247 32.54 1.94 -27.42
N LEU A 248 33.48 2.21 -28.34
CA LEU A 248 34.51 1.26 -28.75
C LEU A 248 35.73 1.21 -27.81
N HIS A 249 35.97 2.23 -26.98
CA HIS A 249 37.26 2.41 -26.29
C HIS A 249 37.25 2.12 -24.77
N TRP A 250 36.08 1.84 -24.18
CA TRP A 250 35.95 1.59 -22.73
C TRP A 250 36.82 0.44 -22.21
N ARG A 251 37.05 -0.59 -23.04
CA ARG A 251 37.87 -1.77 -22.72
C ARG A 251 39.29 -1.41 -22.26
N ASN A 252 39.86 -0.32 -22.77
CA ASN A 252 41.20 0.15 -22.40
C ASN A 252 41.32 0.56 -20.93
N HIS A 253 40.18 0.83 -20.27
CA HIS A 253 40.10 1.19 -18.85
C HIS A 253 39.72 0.00 -17.94
N ALA A 254 39.41 -1.18 -18.52
CA ALA A 254 39.00 -2.39 -17.81
C ALA A 254 40.11 -3.47 -17.81
N THR A 255 41.35 -3.07 -17.52
CA THR A 255 42.57 -3.88 -17.74
C THR A 255 42.66 -5.20 -16.96
N ASN A 256 41.90 -5.34 -15.87
CA ASN A 256 41.90 -6.51 -14.99
C ASN A 256 40.66 -7.42 -15.18
N ILE A 257 39.97 -7.32 -16.32
CA ILE A 257 38.77 -8.09 -16.64
C ILE A 257 39.04 -9.04 -17.81
N ALA A 258 38.66 -10.32 -17.67
CA ALA A 258 38.87 -11.32 -18.72
C ALA A 258 38.03 -11.02 -19.98
N PRO A 259 38.54 -11.34 -21.19
CA PRO A 259 37.85 -11.06 -22.45
C PRO A 259 36.41 -11.58 -22.54
N LEU A 260 36.09 -12.69 -21.85
CA LEU A 260 34.73 -13.25 -21.87
C LEU A 260 33.70 -12.32 -21.21
N LEU A 261 34.03 -11.67 -20.10
CA LEU A 261 33.14 -10.69 -19.47
C LEU A 261 33.08 -9.37 -20.27
N LEU A 262 34.20 -8.95 -20.88
CA LEU A 262 34.20 -7.81 -21.80
C LEU A 262 33.29 -8.04 -23.02
N ASN A 263 33.33 -9.25 -23.60
CA ASN A 263 32.46 -9.66 -24.71
C ASN A 263 30.98 -9.70 -24.30
N LEU A 264 30.67 -10.14 -23.07
CA LEU A 264 29.30 -10.10 -22.55
C LEU A 264 28.80 -8.65 -22.42
N ILE A 265 29.60 -7.74 -21.88
CA ILE A 265 29.21 -6.33 -21.72
C ILE A 265 29.03 -5.63 -23.08
N ASP A 266 29.91 -5.91 -24.05
CA ASP A 266 29.72 -5.40 -25.43
C ASP A 266 28.44 -5.93 -26.08
N TRP A 267 28.07 -7.18 -25.78
CA TRP A 267 26.81 -7.76 -26.25
C TRP A 267 25.59 -7.05 -25.62
N LEU A 268 25.66 -6.64 -24.34
CA LEU A 268 24.61 -5.84 -23.70
C LEU A 268 24.44 -4.45 -24.35
N ILE A 269 25.55 -3.79 -24.71
CA ILE A 269 25.55 -2.41 -25.23
C ILE A 269 25.56 -2.31 -26.77
N ALA A 270 25.41 -3.41 -27.49
CA ALA A 270 25.49 -3.45 -28.95
C ALA A 270 24.58 -2.36 -29.57
N PRO A 271 25.05 -1.52 -30.52
CA PRO A 271 24.26 -0.37 -31.00
C PRO A 271 22.88 -0.78 -31.53
N GLU A 272 22.85 -1.81 -32.36
CA GLU A 272 21.66 -2.43 -32.92
C GLU A 272 20.90 -3.26 -31.88
N VAL A 273 19.64 -2.93 -31.61
CA VAL A 273 18.74 -3.64 -30.67
C VAL A 273 18.73 -5.15 -30.89
N LYS A 274 18.64 -5.60 -32.14
CA LYS A 274 18.61 -7.02 -32.56
C LYS A 274 19.90 -7.79 -32.23
N ASN A 275 21.00 -7.09 -31.96
CA ASN A 275 22.30 -7.68 -31.63
C ASN A 275 22.51 -7.79 -30.11
N ARG A 276 21.57 -7.33 -29.27
CA ARG A 276 21.59 -7.47 -27.80
C ARG A 276 20.90 -8.78 -27.36
N PRO A 277 21.02 -9.24 -26.10
CA PRO A 277 20.30 -10.42 -25.61
C PRO A 277 18.79 -10.29 -25.81
N ALA A 278 18.12 -11.35 -26.23
CA ALA A 278 16.68 -11.34 -26.44
C ALA A 278 15.89 -11.27 -25.12
N ASN A 279 16.46 -11.81 -24.04
CA ASN A 279 15.88 -11.85 -22.69
C ASN A 279 16.98 -12.04 -21.64
N ALA A 280 16.61 -11.92 -20.35
CA ALA A 280 17.54 -12.03 -19.24
C ALA A 280 18.11 -13.46 -19.08
N GLN A 281 17.36 -14.50 -19.47
CA GLN A 281 17.80 -15.89 -19.37
C GLN A 281 19.04 -16.16 -20.23
N GLN A 282 19.17 -15.52 -21.40
CA GLN A 282 20.40 -15.64 -22.20
C GLN A 282 21.62 -14.96 -21.53
N ILE A 283 21.41 -13.87 -20.76
CA ILE A 283 22.47 -13.23 -19.97
C ILE A 283 22.92 -14.17 -18.84
N LEU A 284 21.97 -14.79 -18.13
CA LEU A 284 22.23 -15.75 -17.06
C LEU A 284 22.95 -17.00 -17.56
N GLN A 285 22.54 -17.54 -18.72
CA GLN A 285 23.26 -18.63 -19.38
C GLN A 285 24.69 -18.21 -19.71
N LYS A 286 24.90 -17.00 -20.26
CA LYS A 286 26.24 -16.54 -20.64
C LYS A 286 27.15 -16.30 -19.44
N LEU A 287 26.60 -15.88 -18.30
CA LEU A 287 27.33 -15.81 -17.03
C LEU A 287 27.72 -17.18 -16.51
N ALA A 288 26.82 -18.17 -16.54
CA ALA A 288 27.14 -19.54 -16.16
C ALA A 288 28.25 -20.17 -17.04
N GLU A 289 28.25 -19.88 -18.35
CA GLU A 289 29.35 -20.27 -19.23
C GLU A 289 30.69 -19.66 -18.82
N ILE A 290 30.72 -18.43 -18.30
CA ILE A 290 31.94 -17.76 -17.82
C ILE A 290 32.44 -18.40 -16.52
N ASP A 291 31.54 -18.69 -15.57
CA ASP A 291 31.88 -19.35 -14.31
C ASP A 291 32.39 -20.78 -14.49
N CYS A 292 31.90 -21.50 -15.51
CA CYS A 292 32.31 -22.88 -15.80
C CYS A 292 33.63 -23.02 -16.59
N GLN A 293 34.24 -21.94 -17.06
CA GLN A 293 35.56 -22.01 -17.71
C GLN A 293 36.66 -22.10 -16.64
N PRO A 294 37.41 -23.22 -16.55
CA PRO A 294 38.53 -23.29 -15.62
C PRO A 294 39.58 -22.23 -15.99
N THR A 295 39.94 -21.38 -15.03
CA THR A 295 41.04 -20.41 -15.19
C THR A 295 42.32 -21.19 -15.46
N GLY A 296 42.77 -21.17 -16.71
CA GLY A 296 43.93 -21.91 -17.17
C GLY A 296 45.23 -21.40 -16.54
N THR A 297 45.59 -21.95 -15.38
CA THR A 297 46.92 -21.82 -14.79
C THR A 297 47.40 -23.22 -14.45
N THR A 298 48.32 -23.72 -15.26
CA THR A 298 48.87 -25.08 -15.17
C THR A 298 49.69 -25.27 -13.89
N PRO A 299 49.50 -26.37 -13.15
CA PRO A 299 50.58 -27.01 -12.41
C PRO A 299 51.03 -28.28 -13.16
N ALA A 300 52.34 -28.54 -13.16
CA ALA A 300 52.93 -29.63 -13.92
C ALA A 300 52.44 -31.02 -13.48
N THR A 301 52.35 -31.94 -14.44
CA THR A 301 52.19 -33.37 -14.19
C THR A 301 53.39 -33.92 -13.41
N VAL A 302 53.13 -34.47 -12.22
CA VAL A 302 54.07 -35.38 -11.54
C VAL A 302 53.43 -36.77 -11.49
N ASN A 303 53.89 -37.65 -12.37
CA ASN A 303 53.57 -39.08 -12.30
C ASN A 303 54.33 -39.71 -11.13
N VAL A 304 53.63 -40.43 -10.26
CA VAL A 304 54.23 -41.51 -9.45
C VAL A 304 53.32 -42.74 -9.51
N ILE A 305 53.92 -43.85 -9.92
CA ILE A 305 53.30 -45.19 -10.00
C ILE A 305 53.64 -45.94 -8.71
N GLY A 306 52.68 -46.63 -8.10
CA GLY A 306 52.90 -47.50 -6.94
C GLY A 306 51.66 -48.31 -6.57
N ILE A 307 51.80 -49.64 -6.44
CA ILE A 307 50.68 -50.61 -6.40
C ILE A 307 50.42 -51.12 -4.94
N PRO A 308 49.64 -52.19 -4.64
CA PRO A 308 48.47 -52.07 -3.76
C PRO A 308 48.58 -52.87 -2.44
N ARG A 309 47.56 -52.78 -1.55
CA ARG A 309 47.16 -53.95 -0.75
C ARG A 309 45.72 -53.93 -0.19
N THR A 310 45.18 -55.14 -0.13
CA THR A 310 43.90 -55.61 0.43
C THR A 310 43.81 -55.53 1.96
N ALA A 311 42.60 -55.38 2.54
CA ALA A 311 41.85 -56.50 3.18
C ALA A 311 40.58 -56.10 3.99
N GLN A 312 39.52 -56.89 3.78
CA GLN A 312 38.52 -57.40 4.77
C GLN A 312 37.46 -56.50 5.47
N LEU A 313 36.20 -56.94 5.29
CA LEU A 313 35.03 -56.74 6.16
C LEU A 313 35.07 -57.70 7.39
N PRO A 314 34.27 -57.46 8.46
CA PRO A 314 32.98 -58.17 8.57
C PRO A 314 31.76 -57.33 9.07
N GLN A 315 30.59 -57.67 8.53
CA GLN A 315 29.23 -57.47 9.08
C GLN A 315 28.90 -58.59 10.11
N PRO A 316 27.88 -58.51 11.01
CA PRO A 316 26.41 -58.40 10.75
C PRO A 316 25.67 -57.44 11.74
N THR A 317 24.35 -57.17 11.72
CA THR A 317 23.11 -57.95 11.46
C THR A 317 21.99 -57.05 10.87
N THR A 318 21.23 -57.45 9.83
CA THR A 318 19.90 -58.12 9.89
C THR A 318 18.90 -57.54 10.93
N ASN A 319 17.64 -57.21 10.63
CA ASN A 319 16.68 -57.77 9.67
C ASN A 319 15.50 -56.82 9.28
N LYS A 320 14.97 -57.01 8.06
CA LYS A 320 13.53 -56.96 7.61
C LYS A 320 12.72 -55.65 7.81
N THR A 321 12.26 -54.88 6.80
CA THR A 321 11.34 -55.15 5.64
C THR A 321 9.97 -55.73 6.10
N LEU A 322 8.78 -55.32 5.62
CA LEU A 322 8.32 -55.01 4.23
C LEU A 322 6.92 -54.29 4.23
N LEU A 323 6.53 -53.70 3.07
CA LEU A 323 5.17 -53.20 2.69
C LEU A 323 4.71 -51.89 3.41
N THR A 324 4.01 -50.91 2.80
CA THR A 324 3.31 -50.74 1.49
C THR A 324 3.09 -49.21 1.28
N GLN A 325 2.89 -48.61 0.10
CA GLN A 325 2.84 -49.03 -1.33
C GLN A 325 3.04 -47.78 -2.23
N GLU A 326 3.38 -47.93 -3.52
CA GLU A 326 3.31 -46.84 -4.54
C GLU A 326 1.96 -46.83 -5.27
N LYS A 327 1.51 -45.66 -5.77
CA LYS A 327 0.46 -45.62 -6.80
C LYS A 327 0.44 -44.36 -7.70
N GLN A 328 0.83 -44.57 -8.94
CA GLN A 328 0.41 -43.88 -10.18
C GLN A 328 0.47 -44.95 -11.30
N PRO A 329 -0.04 -44.70 -12.53
CA PRO A 329 -1.01 -43.71 -13.00
C PRO A 329 -2.22 -44.38 -13.71
N GLU A 330 -3.20 -43.62 -14.21
CA GLU A 330 -3.94 -44.08 -15.41
C GLU A 330 -4.56 -42.95 -16.24
N LYS A 331 -4.67 -43.18 -17.55
CA LYS A 331 -5.23 -42.25 -18.55
C LYS A 331 -6.65 -42.70 -18.92
N VAL A 332 -7.60 -41.77 -19.02
CA VAL A 332 -8.99 -42.06 -19.41
C VAL A 332 -9.25 -41.52 -20.84
N PRO A 333 -9.93 -42.27 -21.74
CA PRO A 333 -9.96 -41.96 -23.16
C PRO A 333 -10.94 -40.84 -23.57
N LEU A 334 -10.59 -40.17 -24.66
CA LEU A 334 -11.21 -38.96 -25.21
C LEU A 334 -12.50 -39.24 -26.01
N LEU A 335 -13.55 -39.79 -25.39
CA LEU A 335 -14.82 -40.07 -26.11
C LEU A 335 -16.08 -40.17 -25.21
N ALA A 336 -16.32 -39.13 -24.38
CA ALA A 336 -17.54 -39.02 -23.55
C ALA A 336 -18.12 -37.60 -23.45
N LEU A 337 -17.72 -36.67 -24.35
CA LEU A 337 -17.94 -35.22 -24.20
C LEU A 337 -19.14 -34.65 -24.98
N PHE A 338 -20.03 -35.49 -25.54
CA PHE A 338 -21.13 -35.04 -26.42
C PHE A 338 -22.55 -35.49 -26.04
N ALA A 339 -22.76 -36.19 -24.92
CA ALA A 339 -24.09 -36.65 -24.49
C ALA A 339 -24.69 -35.90 -23.28
N ALA A 340 -23.88 -35.15 -22.52
CA ALA A 340 -24.34 -34.47 -21.29
C ALA A 340 -24.85 -33.03 -21.51
N LEU A 341 -24.68 -32.46 -22.70
CA LEU A 341 -24.94 -31.04 -22.98
C LEU A 341 -26.34 -30.73 -23.53
N LEU A 342 -27.19 -31.76 -23.71
CA LEU A 342 -28.57 -31.63 -24.21
C LEU A 342 -29.66 -31.94 -23.17
N VAL A 343 -29.28 -32.29 -21.94
CA VAL A 343 -30.23 -32.46 -20.80
C VAL A 343 -30.19 -31.25 -19.85
N SER A 344 -29.10 -30.49 -19.84
CA SER A 344 -28.91 -29.31 -18.98
C SER A 344 -29.70 -28.06 -19.41
N LEU A 345 -30.23 -28.01 -20.63
CA LEU A 345 -31.06 -26.89 -21.12
C LEU A 345 -32.58 -27.13 -20.94
N GLY A 346 -33.01 -28.36 -20.65
CA GLY A 346 -34.44 -28.69 -20.46
C GLY A 346 -34.97 -28.49 -19.03
N ILE A 347 -34.09 -28.57 -18.02
CA ILE A 347 -34.51 -28.57 -16.60
C ILE A 347 -34.49 -27.15 -16.00
N VAL A 348 -33.69 -26.23 -16.56
CA VAL A 348 -33.61 -24.82 -16.08
C VAL A 348 -34.93 -24.06 -16.28
N SER A 349 -35.73 -24.39 -17.30
CA SER A 349 -37.03 -23.73 -17.55
C SER A 349 -38.19 -24.24 -16.68
N LEU A 350 -38.04 -25.37 -15.97
CA LEU A 350 -39.10 -25.96 -15.14
C LEU A 350 -38.95 -25.66 -13.64
N VAL A 351 -37.73 -25.35 -13.16
CA VAL A 351 -37.52 -24.86 -11.79
C VAL A 351 -37.96 -23.38 -11.65
N ALA A 352 -37.96 -22.62 -12.75
CA ALA A 352 -38.36 -21.22 -12.78
C ALA A 352 -39.88 -20.97 -12.58
N LEU A 353 -40.71 -22.01 -12.57
CA LEU A 353 -42.19 -21.89 -12.48
C LEU A 353 -42.84 -22.51 -11.24
N ALA A 354 -42.05 -23.08 -10.31
CA ALA A 354 -42.58 -23.85 -9.16
C ALA A 354 -42.24 -23.26 -7.76
N THR A 355 -41.68 -22.04 -7.67
CA THR A 355 -41.32 -21.39 -6.38
C THR A 355 -41.93 -19.99 -6.20
N LYS A 356 -42.95 -19.63 -6.99
CA LYS A 356 -43.89 -18.57 -6.56
C LYS A 356 -44.77 -19.15 -5.45
N THR A 357 -44.89 -18.41 -4.34
CA THR A 357 -45.76 -18.68 -3.17
C THR A 357 -45.29 -19.68 -2.09
N THR A 358 -44.08 -19.49 -1.57
CA THR A 358 -43.88 -19.60 -0.10
C THR A 358 -43.22 -18.34 0.44
N LYS A 359 -43.97 -17.56 1.23
CA LYS A 359 -43.39 -16.52 2.09
C LYS A 359 -42.52 -17.20 3.14
N PHE A 360 -41.20 -17.24 2.94
CA PHE A 360 -40.27 -17.50 4.03
C PHE A 360 -40.22 -16.27 4.96
N ALA A 361 -41.24 -16.16 5.79
CA ALA A 361 -41.30 -15.22 6.89
C ALA A 361 -40.64 -15.84 8.13
N ALA A 362 -39.32 -15.66 8.24
CA ALA A 362 -38.57 -15.82 9.48
C ALA A 362 -37.26 -15.01 9.40
N SER A 363 -37.38 -13.69 9.13
CA SER A 363 -36.25 -12.80 9.37
C SER A 363 -35.96 -12.76 10.87
N ALA A 364 -34.70 -12.94 11.25
CA ALA A 364 -34.23 -12.66 12.60
C ALA A 364 -34.10 -11.14 12.81
N ASN A 365 -35.23 -10.43 12.74
CA ASN A 365 -35.33 -8.99 13.02
C ASN A 365 -35.15 -8.76 14.53
N TYR A 366 -33.96 -8.33 14.95
CA TYR A 366 -33.70 -7.86 16.32
C TYR A 366 -33.25 -6.40 16.41
N GLY A 367 -32.89 -5.77 15.29
CA GLY A 367 -32.60 -4.34 15.21
C GLY A 367 -33.78 -3.51 14.70
N GLN A 368 -33.88 -2.26 15.16
CA GLN A 368 -34.72 -1.24 14.55
C GLN A 368 -34.27 -1.02 13.09
N ALA A 369 -35.20 -0.94 12.14
CA ALA A 369 -34.92 -0.57 10.76
C ALA A 369 -34.96 0.97 10.60
N PRO A 370 -34.07 1.57 9.79
CA PRO A 370 -34.08 3.01 9.58
C PRO A 370 -35.22 3.47 8.67
N GLU A 371 -35.77 4.64 8.97
CA GLU A 371 -36.47 5.45 7.99
C GLU A 371 -35.44 6.14 7.09
N ARG A 372 -35.36 5.76 5.81
CA ARG A 372 -34.49 6.45 4.86
C ARG A 372 -35.06 7.84 4.54
N LYS A 373 -34.38 8.89 4.98
CA LYS A 373 -34.72 10.30 4.71
C LYS A 373 -33.61 10.91 3.86
N GLY A 374 -33.78 10.86 2.53
CA GLY A 374 -32.73 11.24 1.59
C GLY A 374 -31.47 10.40 1.79
N LYS A 375 -30.35 11.05 2.13
CA LYS A 375 -29.07 10.41 2.46
C LYS A 375 -28.85 10.14 3.95
N VAL A 376 -29.88 10.20 4.78
CA VAL A 376 -29.79 9.88 6.21
C VAL A 376 -30.61 8.62 6.51
N ASP A 377 -29.98 7.67 7.18
CA ASP A 377 -30.69 6.56 7.84
C ASP A 377 -31.13 7.07 9.22
N TYR A 378 -32.42 7.36 9.36
CA TYR A 378 -33.00 7.94 10.56
C TYR A 378 -33.68 6.88 11.41
N PHE A 379 -33.34 6.84 12.69
CA PHE A 379 -34.04 6.05 13.71
C PHE A 379 -34.77 7.05 14.61
N PRO A 380 -36.11 7.02 14.68
CA PRO A 380 -36.89 7.98 15.48
C PRO A 380 -36.58 7.90 16.98
N TYR A 381 -37.06 8.90 17.71
CA TYR A 381 -36.92 8.97 19.17
C TYR A 381 -37.50 7.73 19.85
N GLU A 382 -36.68 7.10 20.69
CA GLU A 382 -37.04 5.97 21.53
C GLU A 382 -36.63 6.25 22.99
N GLU A 383 -37.45 5.84 23.95
CA GLU A 383 -37.17 6.02 25.38
C GLU A 383 -35.97 5.19 25.84
N GLY A 384 -35.17 5.79 26.72
CA GLY A 384 -34.20 5.13 27.57
C GLY A 384 -34.36 5.60 29.01
N LYS A 385 -34.13 4.70 29.98
CA LYS A 385 -34.29 4.97 31.42
C LYS A 385 -32.98 4.77 32.15
N ASP A 386 -32.66 5.70 33.06
CA ASP A 386 -31.52 5.52 33.96
C ASP A 386 -31.87 4.61 35.15
N SER A 387 -30.88 4.30 35.99
CA SER A 387 -31.03 3.46 37.19
C SER A 387 -32.05 3.98 38.21
N GLN A 388 -32.47 5.24 38.11
CA GLN A 388 -33.48 5.88 38.95
C GLN A 388 -34.86 5.95 38.26
N GLY A 389 -34.99 5.37 37.06
CA GLY A 389 -36.22 5.36 36.26
C GLY A 389 -36.51 6.68 35.53
N ARG A 390 -35.57 7.63 35.54
CA ARG A 390 -35.71 8.93 34.85
C ARG A 390 -35.52 8.75 33.34
N VAL A 391 -36.30 9.50 32.56
CA VAL A 391 -36.45 9.26 31.11
C VAL A 391 -35.71 10.29 30.28
N ALA A 392 -35.02 9.81 29.24
CA ALA A 392 -34.59 10.59 28.09
C ALA A 392 -34.94 9.84 26.81
N GLU A 393 -35.24 10.57 25.74
CA GLU A 393 -35.49 9.99 24.42
C GLU A 393 -34.30 10.25 23.49
N PHE A 394 -34.00 9.27 22.64
CA PHE A 394 -32.85 9.30 21.72
C PHE A 394 -33.26 8.94 20.29
N ASN A 395 -33.11 9.88 19.35
CA ASN A 395 -33.09 9.57 17.92
C ASN A 395 -31.65 9.36 17.44
N ILE A 396 -31.48 8.64 16.33
CA ILE A 396 -30.16 8.37 15.75
C ILE A 396 -30.22 8.72 14.26
N ALA A 397 -29.33 9.60 13.82
CA ALA A 397 -29.10 9.88 12.42
C ALA A 397 -27.74 9.30 12.01
N VAL A 398 -27.78 8.30 11.13
CA VAL A 398 -26.56 7.80 10.49
C VAL A 398 -26.45 8.43 9.11
N LEU A 399 -25.43 9.25 8.94
CA LEU A 399 -25.25 10.11 7.79
C LEU A 399 -24.65 9.29 6.65
N SER A 400 -25.50 8.85 5.71
CA SER A 400 -25.33 7.87 4.61
C SER A 400 -24.30 6.76 4.83
N VAL A 401 -24.71 5.51 4.59
CA VAL A 401 -23.77 4.40 4.32
C VAL A 401 -22.74 4.70 3.22
N GLU A 402 -22.97 5.70 2.37
CA GLU A 402 -22.01 6.19 1.36
C GLU A 402 -20.91 7.10 1.95
N TYR A 403 -21.17 7.80 3.07
CA TYR A 403 -20.20 8.63 3.79
C TYR A 403 -19.48 7.80 4.84
N LYS A 404 -18.44 7.08 4.43
CA LYS A 404 -17.62 6.28 5.35
C LYS A 404 -16.30 6.98 5.66
N TRP A 405 -15.88 6.93 6.92
CA TRP A 405 -14.51 7.28 7.28
C TRP A 405 -13.54 6.48 6.42
N LEU A 406 -12.57 7.17 5.81
CA LEU A 406 -11.51 6.52 5.07
C LEU A 406 -10.76 5.59 6.03
N LEU A 407 -10.42 4.41 5.53
CA LEU A 407 -9.64 3.40 6.23
C LEU A 407 -8.32 4.03 6.71
N GLY A 408 -7.90 3.75 7.96
CA GLY A 408 -6.79 4.47 8.59
C GLY A 408 -7.06 5.91 9.08
N SER A 409 -8.07 6.62 8.55
CA SER A 409 -8.22 8.07 8.76
C SER A 409 -9.18 8.45 9.90
N ASN A 410 -8.87 9.57 10.57
CA ASN A 410 -9.67 10.24 11.58
C ASN A 410 -10.29 11.57 11.10
N PHE A 411 -10.02 11.99 9.86
CA PHE A 411 -10.42 13.31 9.32
C PHE A 411 -10.87 13.31 7.85
N GLN A 412 -10.62 12.22 7.11
CA GLN A 412 -11.03 12.08 5.70
C GLN A 412 -12.23 11.16 5.56
N ILE A 413 -13.19 11.59 4.74
CA ILE A 413 -14.43 10.85 4.49
C ILE A 413 -14.43 10.44 3.02
N LYS A 414 -14.68 9.16 2.75
CA LYS A 414 -14.88 8.62 1.42
C LYS A 414 -16.37 8.73 1.06
N TYR A 415 -16.65 9.20 -0.14
CA TYR A 415 -17.99 9.26 -0.75
C TYR A 415 -17.87 9.03 -2.26
N ASN A 416 -18.55 8.01 -2.78
CA ASN A 416 -18.53 7.62 -4.21
C ASN A 416 -17.08 7.61 -4.79
N ASP A 417 -16.21 6.87 -4.10
CA ASP A 417 -14.77 6.70 -4.38
C ASP A 417 -13.90 7.97 -4.36
N LYS A 418 -14.44 9.11 -3.93
CA LYS A 418 -13.70 10.37 -3.73
C LYS A 418 -13.54 10.67 -2.25
N ILE A 419 -12.42 11.30 -1.88
CA ILE A 419 -12.25 11.89 -0.55
C ILE A 419 -12.92 13.27 -0.55
N ILE A 420 -13.78 13.52 0.43
CA ILE A 420 -14.46 14.80 0.64
C ILE A 420 -14.02 15.44 1.97
N SER A 421 -14.07 16.77 2.04
CA SER A 421 -13.81 17.52 3.26
C SER A 421 -15.04 17.55 4.18
N LEU A 422 -14.82 17.80 5.48
CA LEU A 422 -15.89 18.00 6.46
C LEU A 422 -16.82 19.16 6.10
N ASP A 423 -16.32 20.21 5.42
CA ASP A 423 -17.15 21.34 4.98
C ASP A 423 -18.03 21.01 3.77
N LEU A 424 -17.57 20.14 2.86
CA LEU A 424 -18.43 19.63 1.77
C LEU A 424 -19.49 18.67 2.32
N LEU A 425 -19.12 17.78 3.26
CA LEU A 425 -20.10 16.95 3.97
C LEU A 425 -21.15 17.83 4.67
N ARG A 426 -20.72 18.87 5.39
CA ARG A 426 -21.64 19.82 6.04
C ARG A 426 -22.64 20.41 5.04
N SER A 427 -22.16 20.93 3.90
CA SER A 427 -23.02 21.53 2.88
C SER A 427 -24.06 20.54 2.34
N ASN A 428 -23.66 19.29 2.11
CA ASN A 428 -24.59 18.23 1.70
C ASN A 428 -25.66 17.97 2.78
N LEU A 429 -25.27 17.90 4.06
CA LEU A 429 -26.19 17.64 5.16
C LEU A 429 -27.16 18.80 5.44
N GLU A 430 -26.71 20.05 5.24
CA GLU A 430 -27.55 21.24 5.29
C GLU A 430 -28.63 21.20 4.19
N GLN A 431 -28.26 20.77 2.96
CA GLN A 431 -29.20 20.57 1.85
C GLN A 431 -30.20 19.43 2.11
N GLU A 432 -29.75 18.32 2.70
CA GLU A 432 -30.60 17.20 3.13
C GLU A 432 -31.49 17.55 4.35
N GLY A 433 -31.35 18.75 4.93
CA GLY A 433 -32.23 19.26 5.98
C GLY A 433 -32.01 18.66 7.37
N ILE A 434 -30.79 18.19 7.67
CA ILE A 434 -30.45 17.46 8.91
C ILE A 434 -30.95 18.15 10.20
N GLN A 435 -30.94 19.48 10.27
CA GLN A 435 -31.43 20.25 11.42
C GLN A 435 -32.92 19.98 11.72
N LYS A 436 -33.75 19.92 10.68
CA LYS A 436 -35.19 19.63 10.79
C LYS A 436 -35.43 18.17 11.12
N LEU A 437 -34.64 17.28 10.52
CA LEU A 437 -34.72 15.83 10.73
C LEU A 437 -34.44 15.42 12.18
N MET A 438 -33.58 16.14 12.90
CA MET A 438 -33.30 15.84 14.31
C MET A 438 -34.38 16.30 15.30
N GLU A 439 -35.42 17.00 14.83
CA GLU A 439 -36.60 17.45 15.59
C GLU A 439 -36.29 18.22 16.90
N ASN A 440 -35.48 19.29 16.80
CA ASN A 440 -35.15 20.18 17.93
C ASN A 440 -34.57 19.47 19.17
N PRO A 441 -33.42 18.77 19.05
CA PRO A 441 -32.78 18.10 20.17
C PRO A 441 -32.31 19.11 21.23
N SER A 442 -32.27 18.67 22.49
CA SER A 442 -31.76 19.43 23.63
C SER A 442 -30.24 19.30 23.81
N GLU A 443 -29.68 18.14 23.46
CA GLU A 443 -28.23 17.91 23.34
C GLU A 443 -27.94 17.05 22.11
N ILE A 444 -26.72 17.18 21.57
CA ILE A 444 -26.19 16.33 20.50
C ILE A 444 -25.05 15.47 21.04
N ILE A 445 -25.13 14.15 20.84
CA ILE A 445 -24.03 13.22 21.11
C ILE A 445 -23.40 12.83 19.77
N SER A 446 -22.12 13.13 19.61
CA SER A 446 -21.33 12.79 18.43
C SER A 446 -20.62 11.46 18.65
N VAL A 447 -20.88 10.48 17.78
CA VAL A 447 -20.49 9.09 18.01
C VAL A 447 -19.34 8.70 17.08
N GLY A 448 -18.25 8.20 17.63
CA GLY A 448 -17.11 7.71 16.86
C GLY A 448 -16.97 6.19 16.97
N THR A 449 -16.77 5.53 15.83
CA THR A 449 -16.70 4.06 15.71
C THR A 449 -15.31 3.58 15.30
N ALA A 450 -14.95 2.37 15.75
CA ALA A 450 -13.73 1.67 15.35
C ALA A 450 -13.91 0.86 14.06
N SER A 451 -12.84 0.80 13.27
CA SER A 451 -12.65 -0.17 12.19
C SER A 451 -12.12 -1.49 12.79
N CYS A 452 -12.13 -2.59 12.02
CA CYS A 452 -11.57 -3.87 12.45
C CYS A 452 -10.03 -3.97 12.34
N GLU A 453 -9.29 -2.85 12.45
CA GLU A 453 -7.90 -2.78 11.97
C GLU A 453 -6.86 -2.47 13.04
N GLY A 454 -5.74 -3.20 13.01
CA GLY A 454 -4.57 -2.89 13.83
C GLY A 454 -4.78 -3.16 15.32
N LYS A 455 -4.05 -2.42 16.17
CA LYS A 455 -4.09 -2.59 17.63
C LYS A 455 -5.35 -1.95 18.20
N VAL A 456 -6.09 -2.66 19.06
CA VAL A 456 -7.30 -2.19 19.77
C VAL A 456 -7.16 -0.77 20.31
N THR A 457 -6.03 -0.46 20.95
CA THR A 457 -5.75 0.86 21.56
C THR A 457 -5.58 1.99 20.54
N ALA A 458 -5.22 1.68 19.29
CA ALA A 458 -5.19 2.63 18.18
C ALA A 458 -6.60 2.91 17.66
N GLU A 459 -7.45 1.88 17.51
CA GLU A 459 -8.85 2.05 17.06
C GLU A 459 -9.72 2.75 18.09
N GLN A 460 -9.56 2.41 19.37
CA GLN A 460 -10.15 3.14 20.49
C GLN A 460 -9.85 4.65 20.43
N ARG A 461 -8.60 5.00 20.12
CA ARG A 461 -8.15 6.39 20.01
C ARG A 461 -8.67 7.06 18.72
N ARG A 462 -8.62 6.36 17.60
CA ARG A 462 -9.12 6.82 16.29
C ARG A 462 -10.62 7.10 16.32
N ALA A 463 -11.39 6.26 17.01
CA ALA A 463 -12.81 6.46 17.22
C ALA A 463 -13.10 7.69 18.11
N LEU A 464 -12.33 7.91 19.20
CA LEU A 464 -12.42 9.14 19.98
C LEU A 464 -12.15 10.39 19.10
N GLU A 465 -11.10 10.38 18.29
CA GLU A 465 -10.78 11.49 17.37
C GLU A 465 -11.87 11.70 16.31
N ARG A 466 -12.43 10.63 15.74
CA ARG A 466 -13.60 10.70 14.85
C ARG A 466 -14.79 11.35 15.55
N SER A 467 -15.09 10.96 16.81
CA SER A 467 -16.18 11.58 17.58
C SER A 467 -15.98 13.08 17.76
N GLN A 468 -14.73 13.53 18.00
CA GLN A 468 -14.37 14.96 18.10
C GLN A 468 -14.60 15.70 16.77
N GLN A 469 -14.20 15.12 15.63
CA GLN A 469 -14.48 15.72 14.31
C GLN A 469 -16.00 15.81 14.02
N ILE A 470 -16.76 14.79 14.42
CA ILE A 470 -18.23 14.79 14.29
C ILE A 470 -18.85 15.85 15.20
N GLN A 471 -18.26 16.11 16.38
CA GLN A 471 -18.72 17.20 17.24
C GLN A 471 -18.42 18.57 16.67
N LEU A 472 -17.27 18.78 16.02
CA LEU A 472 -16.98 20.02 15.30
C LEU A 472 -17.96 20.23 14.12
N LEU A 473 -18.30 19.16 13.40
CA LEU A 473 -19.33 19.17 12.37
C LEU A 473 -20.72 19.49 12.96
N ALA A 474 -21.11 18.84 14.06
CA ALA A 474 -22.38 19.10 14.74
C ALA A 474 -22.47 20.53 15.29
N LYS A 475 -21.41 21.04 15.92
CA LYS A 475 -21.32 22.44 16.37
C LYS A 475 -21.51 23.44 15.22
N LYS A 476 -21.02 23.13 14.01
CA LYS A 476 -21.29 23.93 12.79
C LYS A 476 -22.72 23.77 12.29
N LEU A 477 -23.26 22.53 12.25
CA LEU A 477 -24.60 22.22 11.74
C LEU A 477 -25.73 22.76 12.61
N PHE A 478 -25.56 22.80 13.94
CA PHE A 478 -26.59 23.15 14.91
C PHE A 478 -26.32 24.49 15.62
N ASN A 479 -25.37 25.30 15.12
CA ASN A 479 -25.03 26.62 15.70
C ASN A 479 -26.24 27.55 15.87
N ASN A 480 -27.18 27.48 14.94
CA ASN A 480 -28.39 28.31 14.87
C ASN A 480 -29.64 27.57 15.37
N THR A 481 -29.49 26.45 16.10
CA THR A 481 -30.61 25.64 16.63
C THR A 481 -30.76 25.91 18.14
N PRO A 482 -31.68 26.80 18.58
CA PRO A 482 -31.66 27.31 19.96
C PRO A 482 -32.01 26.27 21.04
N SER A 483 -32.58 25.13 20.66
CA SER A 483 -32.86 24.00 21.57
C SER A 483 -31.58 23.31 22.05
N VAL A 484 -30.53 23.27 21.22
CA VAL A 484 -29.30 22.54 21.52
C VAL A 484 -28.49 23.31 22.56
N LYS A 485 -28.45 22.80 23.79
CA LYS A 485 -27.71 23.39 24.93
C LYS A 485 -26.37 22.71 25.20
N GLY A 486 -26.12 21.53 24.65
CA GLY A 486 -24.93 20.75 24.94
C GLY A 486 -24.48 19.86 23.78
N TYR A 487 -23.18 19.61 23.75
CA TYR A 487 -22.52 18.69 22.84
C TYR A 487 -21.70 17.68 23.66
N ARG A 488 -21.82 16.40 23.30
CA ARG A 488 -21.16 15.27 23.96
C ARG A 488 -20.44 14.41 22.93
N LEU A 489 -19.52 13.58 23.40
CA LEU A 489 -18.84 12.55 22.60
C LEU A 489 -19.22 11.16 23.13
N LEU A 490 -19.41 10.20 22.24
CA LEU A 490 -19.46 8.78 22.60
C LEU A 490 -18.39 8.03 21.81
N ASN A 491 -17.42 7.47 22.52
CA ASN A 491 -16.40 6.62 21.91
C ASN A 491 -16.91 5.17 21.85
N LEU A 492 -17.39 4.73 20.68
CA LEU A 492 -17.73 3.33 20.45
C LEU A 492 -16.53 2.51 19.96
N GLY A 493 -15.34 3.08 19.77
CA GLY A 493 -14.17 2.30 19.34
C GLY A 493 -13.57 1.39 20.41
N GLN A 494 -13.99 1.55 21.66
CA GLN A 494 -13.75 0.58 22.74
C GLN A 494 -14.63 -0.66 22.64
N PHE A 495 -15.62 -0.63 21.76
CA PHE A 495 -16.50 -1.73 21.43
C PHE A 495 -16.09 -2.24 20.03
N GLN A 496 -15.14 -3.17 19.99
CA GLN A 496 -14.74 -3.92 18.78
C GLN A 496 -15.28 -5.35 18.89
N ARG A 497 -15.73 -5.94 17.77
CA ARG A 497 -16.27 -7.31 17.75
C ARG A 497 -15.16 -8.35 17.86
N VAL A 498 -15.47 -9.51 18.45
CA VAL A 498 -14.53 -10.66 18.55
C VAL A 498 -14.14 -11.20 17.17
N ASP A 499 -15.05 -11.16 16.21
CA ASP A 499 -14.92 -11.71 14.85
C ASP A 499 -14.40 -10.71 13.81
N CYS A 500 -13.93 -9.54 14.23
CA CYS A 500 -13.44 -8.48 13.34
C CYS A 500 -12.27 -8.94 12.46
N GLN A 501 -12.44 -8.87 11.13
CA GLN A 501 -11.35 -9.07 10.16
C GLN A 501 -10.87 -7.75 9.56
N ALA A 502 -9.56 -7.62 9.34
CA ALA A 502 -8.97 -6.42 8.72
C ALA A 502 -9.54 -6.20 7.30
N ASN A 503 -9.71 -4.93 6.91
CA ASN A 503 -10.30 -4.49 5.63
C ASN A 503 -11.78 -4.87 5.37
N GLN A 504 -12.52 -5.44 6.34
CA GLN A 504 -13.95 -5.73 6.18
C GLN A 504 -14.82 -4.83 7.08
N ASP A 505 -15.89 -4.25 6.50
CA ASP A 505 -17.00 -3.69 7.27
C ASP A 505 -17.85 -4.86 7.76
N SER A 506 -17.68 -5.25 9.02
CA SER A 506 -18.44 -6.36 9.64
C SER A 506 -19.87 -5.96 10.00
N THR A 507 -20.17 -4.65 9.99
CA THR A 507 -21.51 -4.10 10.13
C THR A 507 -21.79 -3.00 9.11
N ALA A 508 -23.06 -2.76 8.79
CA ALA A 508 -23.49 -1.74 7.82
C ALA A 508 -22.92 -0.34 8.13
N TYR A 509 -22.77 -0.03 9.41
CA TYR A 509 -22.46 1.30 9.94
C TYR A 509 -21.08 1.44 10.59
N GLN A 510 -20.21 0.43 10.50
CA GLN A 510 -18.94 0.38 11.24
C GLN A 510 -18.03 1.61 11.07
N ARG A 511 -18.05 2.25 9.89
CA ARG A 511 -17.29 3.47 9.58
C ARG A 511 -18.17 4.66 9.23
N SER A 512 -19.47 4.60 9.53
CA SER A 512 -20.39 5.69 9.24
C SER A 512 -20.23 6.85 10.22
N ILE A 513 -20.79 8.00 9.84
CA ILE A 513 -20.85 9.18 10.70
C ILE A 513 -22.19 9.16 11.42
N ILE A 514 -22.17 9.14 12.75
CA ILE A 514 -23.36 8.92 13.57
C ILE A 514 -23.54 10.10 14.53
N ILE A 515 -24.76 10.66 14.53
CA ILE A 515 -25.18 11.73 15.43
C ILE A 515 -26.45 11.28 16.15
N ILE A 516 -26.48 11.42 17.47
CA ILE A 516 -27.63 11.09 18.32
C ILE A 516 -28.20 12.39 18.89
N GLY A 517 -29.50 12.62 18.73
CA GLY A 517 -30.21 13.74 19.34
C GLY A 517 -30.90 13.31 20.62
N VAL A 518 -30.85 14.16 21.64
CA VAL A 518 -31.35 13.87 22.99
C VAL A 518 -32.51 14.79 23.34
N LYS A 519 -33.64 14.25 23.79
CA LYS A 519 -34.70 15.00 24.48
C LYS A 519 -34.77 14.54 25.93
N LYS A 520 -34.43 15.41 26.89
CA LYS A 520 -34.55 15.11 28.33
C LYS A 520 -36.00 15.26 28.75
N GLN A 521 -36.63 14.16 29.15
CA GLN A 521 -38.02 14.17 29.66
C GLN A 521 -38.06 14.30 31.19
N SER A 522 -36.99 13.90 31.88
CA SER A 522 -36.83 14.05 33.34
C SER A 522 -35.63 14.93 33.68
N GLU A 523 -35.77 15.80 34.69
CA GLU A 523 -34.67 16.59 35.23
C GLU A 523 -33.63 15.68 35.91
N GLY A 524 -32.34 16.00 35.76
CA GLY A 524 -31.23 15.27 36.37
C GLY A 524 -30.94 13.87 35.79
N VAL A 525 -31.62 13.43 34.73
CA VAL A 525 -31.43 12.11 34.09
C VAL A 525 -29.96 11.82 33.74
N ILE A 526 -29.48 10.63 34.11
CA ILE A 526 -28.13 10.16 33.76
C ILE A 526 -28.17 9.64 32.31
N LEU A 527 -27.76 10.52 31.38
CA LEU A 527 -27.84 10.24 29.94
C LEU A 527 -27.07 8.99 29.49
N ASP A 528 -25.97 8.63 30.16
CA ASP A 528 -25.16 7.47 29.81
C ASP A 528 -25.92 6.16 30.05
N GLU A 529 -26.59 6.06 31.20
CA GLU A 529 -27.42 4.92 31.58
C GLU A 529 -28.66 4.85 30.69
N ALA A 530 -29.36 5.97 30.51
CA ALA A 530 -30.55 6.03 29.66
C ALA A 530 -30.24 5.70 28.19
N LEU A 531 -29.15 6.22 27.61
CA LEU A 531 -28.74 5.88 26.24
C LEU A 531 -28.39 4.40 26.11
N ARG A 532 -27.72 3.83 27.10
CA ARG A 532 -27.39 2.40 27.12
C ARG A 532 -28.65 1.55 27.18
N ASP A 533 -29.58 1.85 28.09
CA ASP A 533 -30.87 1.19 28.21
C ASP A 533 -31.66 1.20 26.88
N ARG A 534 -31.69 2.35 26.18
CA ARG A 534 -32.27 2.48 24.84
C ARG A 534 -31.58 1.58 23.81
N LEU A 535 -30.25 1.46 23.85
CA LEU A 535 -29.46 0.65 22.91
C LEU A 535 -29.54 -0.85 23.20
N GLU A 536 -29.71 -1.26 24.45
CA GLU A 536 -29.89 -2.67 24.83
C GLU A 536 -31.30 -3.18 24.49
N LYS A 537 -32.34 -2.35 24.69
CA LYS A 537 -33.74 -2.71 24.38
C LYS A 537 -34.08 -2.63 22.89
N LYS A 538 -33.57 -1.62 22.19
CA LYS A 538 -33.83 -1.36 20.78
C LYS A 538 -32.53 -0.99 20.05
N PRO A 539 -31.63 -1.95 19.80
CA PRO A 539 -30.44 -1.71 18.98
C PRO A 539 -30.83 -1.16 17.61
N PHE A 540 -30.00 -0.25 17.07
CA PHE A 540 -30.17 0.24 15.70
C PHE A 540 -29.40 -0.66 14.74
N ALA A 541 -30.07 -1.16 13.70
CA ALA A 541 -29.48 -2.09 12.73
C ALA A 541 -28.79 -3.30 13.38
N ASP A 542 -27.55 -3.59 13.01
CA ASP A 542 -26.70 -4.69 13.47
C ASP A 542 -25.77 -4.30 14.65
N PHE A 543 -25.96 -3.13 15.25
CA PHE A 543 -25.22 -2.70 16.45
C PHE A 543 -25.79 -3.36 17.70
N LYS A 544 -25.17 -4.44 18.21
CA LYS A 544 -25.50 -5.01 19.53
C LYS A 544 -24.36 -4.80 20.51
N LEU A 545 -24.64 -4.22 21.68
CA LEU A 545 -23.64 -3.97 22.72
C LEU A 545 -22.90 -5.25 23.18
N GLU A 546 -23.60 -6.39 23.17
CA GLU A 546 -23.06 -7.73 23.49
C GLU A 546 -22.07 -8.29 22.45
N ASP A 547 -22.18 -7.91 21.17
CA ASP A 547 -21.28 -8.41 20.10
C ASP A 547 -19.88 -7.76 20.21
N TYR A 548 -19.71 -6.74 21.07
CA TYR A 548 -18.48 -5.96 21.20
C TYR A 548 -17.74 -6.21 22.52
N SER A 549 -16.56 -6.82 22.44
CA SER A 549 -15.97 -7.58 23.56
C SER A 549 -14.92 -6.85 24.41
N LEU A 550 -14.79 -5.52 24.30
CA LEU A 550 -13.64 -4.78 24.85
C LEU A 550 -13.99 -3.53 25.69
N GLY A 551 -15.28 -3.24 25.90
CA GLY A 551 -15.74 -2.14 26.75
C GLY A 551 -16.57 -2.65 27.94
N SER A 552 -16.33 -2.10 29.12
CA SER A 552 -17.17 -2.35 30.30
C SER A 552 -18.32 -1.34 30.38
N VAL A 553 -19.29 -1.61 31.25
CA VAL A 553 -20.33 -0.65 31.68
C VAL A 553 -19.72 0.70 32.07
N GLU A 554 -18.60 0.66 32.78
CA GLU A 554 -17.89 1.84 33.31
C GLU A 554 -17.25 2.70 32.21
N ASN A 555 -16.98 2.09 31.05
CA ASN A 555 -16.42 2.72 29.86
C ASN A 555 -17.50 3.25 28.92
N PHE A 556 -18.74 2.76 28.98
CA PHE A 556 -19.88 3.34 28.25
C PHE A 556 -20.31 4.66 28.91
N LYS A 557 -19.52 5.71 28.68
CA LYS A 557 -19.77 7.07 29.18
C LYS A 557 -19.65 8.08 28.06
N THR A 558 -20.53 9.06 28.05
CA THR A 558 -20.40 10.20 27.15
C THR A 558 -19.48 11.25 27.78
N ILE A 559 -18.54 11.78 27.00
CA ILE A 559 -17.64 12.84 27.44
C ILE A 559 -18.33 14.19 27.20
N PRO A 560 -18.62 15.00 28.25
CA PRO A 560 -19.13 16.35 28.07
C PRO A 560 -18.13 17.23 27.31
N ASN A 561 -18.65 18.09 26.42
CA ASN A 561 -17.97 19.16 25.70
C ASN A 561 -16.47 19.35 26.01
N ILE A 562 -15.60 18.68 25.24
CA ILE A 562 -14.19 19.04 25.18
C ILE A 562 -14.09 20.36 24.40
N LEU A 563 -13.48 21.37 25.03
CA LEU A 563 -13.13 22.65 24.40
C LEU A 563 -11.89 22.50 23.51
#